data_AF-A0A1V3Y0B3-F1
#
_entry.id   AF-A0A1V3Y0B3-F1
#
_cell.length_a   1.000
_cell.length_b   1.000
_cell.length_c   1.000
_cell.angle_alpha   90.00
_cell.angle_beta   90.00
_cell.angle_gamma   90.00
#
_symmetry.space_group_name_H-M   'P 1'
#
loop_
_entity.id
_entity.type
_entity.pdbx_description
1 polymer ?
#
loop_
_entity_poly.entity_id
_entity_poly.type
_entity_poly.pdbx_seq_one_letter_code
_entity_poly.pdbx_strand_id
1 'polypeptide(L)'
;MHAAVGGLVLNSPFLDLHGPAILRSGLTSAAVAAISRMRPKRVVRARREGGYGTTLHRDYDGEFEYNLQWKPVGGFPVTLGWVHATRRGQARLHRGLDVGVPNLILRSDHTVRGNADPAALQRGDAVLDVTHIARWAGCIGNRSTIIPVPDAKHDVFLSLPEPRRIAYRHLDNWLDHYLSTLDDTGASASSGKG
;
A
#
# COMPACT_ATOMS: atom_id res chain seq x y z
N MET A 1 -3.49 11.57 -23.20
CA MET A 1 -2.23 10.82 -23.03
C MET A 1 -2.26 10.05 -21.72
N HIS A 2 -2.62 8.77 -21.76
CA HIS A 2 -2.18 7.72 -20.82
C HIS A 2 -2.46 6.36 -21.50
N ALA A 3 -2.06 6.23 -22.77
CA ALA A 3 -2.26 5.03 -23.57
C ALA A 3 -1.13 3.98 -23.38
N ALA A 4 -0.27 4.16 -22.36
CA ALA A 4 0.91 3.31 -22.15
C ALA A 4 0.87 2.46 -20.87
N VAL A 5 -0.09 2.70 -19.95
CA VAL A 5 -0.24 1.89 -18.74
C VAL A 5 -1.40 0.94 -18.96
N GLY A 6 -1.11 -0.37 -18.98
CA GLY A 6 -2.12 -1.42 -19.19
C GLY A 6 -2.73 -1.95 -17.90
N GLY A 7 -1.97 -1.92 -16.80
CA GLY A 7 -2.36 -2.50 -15.52
C GLY A 7 -1.69 -1.81 -14.34
N LEU A 8 -2.27 -1.97 -13.14
CA LEU A 8 -1.80 -1.36 -11.90
C LEU A 8 -1.60 -2.41 -10.81
N VAL A 9 -0.38 -2.58 -10.32
CA VAL A 9 -0.11 -3.44 -9.16
C VAL A 9 0.11 -2.57 -7.93
N LEU A 10 -0.70 -2.78 -6.90
CA LEU A 10 -0.67 -2.08 -5.63
C LEU A 10 -0.18 -3.02 -4.53
N ASN A 11 1.02 -2.75 -4.06
CA ASN A 11 1.67 -3.46 -2.97
C ASN A 11 1.32 -2.78 -1.63
N SER A 12 0.36 -3.36 -0.89
CA SER A 12 -0.18 -2.87 0.38
C SER A 12 -0.49 -1.36 0.38
N PRO A 13 -1.47 -0.93 -0.43
CA PRO A 13 -1.73 0.50 -0.59
C PRO A 13 -2.25 1.13 0.71
N PHE A 14 -1.78 2.35 1.03
CA PHE A 14 -2.16 3.08 2.24
C PHE A 14 -3.52 3.78 2.12
N LEU A 15 -4.61 3.02 2.29
CA LEU A 15 -5.96 3.51 1.97
C LEU A 15 -6.67 4.27 3.08
N ASP A 16 -6.23 4.16 4.33
CA ASP A 16 -6.76 4.96 5.44
C ASP A 16 -5.75 5.07 6.57
N LEU A 17 -5.87 6.11 7.41
CA LEU A 17 -4.95 6.30 8.54
C LEU A 17 -5.12 5.18 9.56
N HIS A 18 -4.01 4.52 9.92
CA HIS A 18 -3.94 3.62 11.07
C HIS A 18 -4.09 4.41 12.38
N GLY A 19 -4.78 3.83 13.38
CA GLY A 19 -5.02 4.44 14.69
C GLY A 19 -6.51 4.74 15.00
N PRO A 20 -6.80 5.53 16.05
CA PRO A 20 -8.16 5.79 16.50
C PRO A 20 -9.07 6.46 15.46
N ALA A 21 -10.36 6.10 15.45
CA ALA A 21 -11.34 6.64 14.50
C ALA A 21 -11.49 8.17 14.56
N ILE A 22 -11.23 8.79 15.72
CA ILE A 22 -11.25 10.25 15.88
C ILE A 22 -10.26 10.96 14.95
N LEU A 23 -9.13 10.32 14.60
CA LEU A 23 -8.15 10.85 13.65
C LEU A 23 -8.71 10.92 12.22
N ARG A 24 -9.75 10.12 11.93
CA ARG A 24 -10.43 10.06 10.65
C ARG A 24 -11.69 10.94 10.59
N SER A 25 -12.08 11.58 11.70
CA SER A 25 -13.27 12.43 11.73
C SER A 25 -13.13 13.67 10.85
N GLY A 26 -14.26 14.19 10.36
CA GLY A 26 -14.29 15.41 9.55
C GLY A 26 -13.76 16.63 10.32
N LEU A 27 -14.09 16.73 11.60
CA LEU A 27 -13.62 17.81 12.48
C LEU A 27 -12.09 17.78 12.64
N THR A 28 -11.52 16.62 12.95
CA THR A 28 -10.06 16.46 13.06
C THR A 28 -9.38 16.78 11.73
N SER A 29 -9.94 16.29 10.62
CA SER A 29 -9.39 16.56 9.27
C SER A 29 -9.41 18.05 8.93
N ALA A 30 -10.49 18.77 9.28
CA ALA A 30 -10.60 20.22 9.07
C ALA A 30 -9.61 21.00 9.95
N ALA A 31 -9.46 20.62 11.21
CA ALA A 31 -8.49 21.22 12.12
C ALA A 31 -7.04 21.02 11.61
N VAL A 32 -6.70 19.79 11.19
CA VAL A 32 -5.40 19.50 10.59
C VAL A 32 -5.18 20.32 9.32
N ALA A 33 -6.19 20.43 8.45
CA ALA A 33 -6.11 21.26 7.25
C ALA A 33 -5.82 22.73 7.58
N ALA A 34 -6.54 23.32 8.54
CA ALA A 34 -6.34 24.70 8.96
C ALA A 34 -4.92 24.94 9.50
N ILE A 35 -4.46 24.11 10.44
CA ILE A 35 -3.13 24.26 11.05
C ILE A 35 -2.02 23.99 10.02
N SER A 36 -2.23 23.05 9.08
CA SER A 36 -1.24 22.72 8.05
C SER A 36 -0.95 23.88 7.10
N ARG A 37 -1.88 24.83 6.90
CA ARG A 37 -1.64 26.02 6.07
C ARG A 37 -0.64 26.98 6.72
N MET A 38 -0.66 27.07 8.05
CA MET A 38 0.22 27.95 8.81
C MET A 38 1.54 27.28 9.19
N ARG A 39 1.51 25.98 9.53
CA ARG A 39 2.67 25.24 10.03
C ARG A 39 2.84 23.88 9.33
N PRO A 40 2.99 23.84 7.99
CA PRO A 40 3.04 22.59 7.24
C PRO A 40 4.21 21.70 7.64
N LYS A 41 5.35 22.29 8.02
CA LYS A 41 6.58 21.58 8.41
C LYS A 41 6.62 21.15 9.88
N ARG A 42 5.58 21.47 10.69
CA ARG A 42 5.55 21.04 12.10
C ARG A 42 5.48 19.53 12.19
N VAL A 43 6.47 18.93 12.86
CA VAL A 43 6.52 17.49 13.13
C VAL A 43 5.47 17.11 14.17
N VAL A 44 4.68 16.08 13.86
CA VAL A 44 3.66 15.50 14.75
C VAL A 44 3.99 14.10 15.22
N ARG A 45 4.87 13.41 14.49
CA ARG A 45 5.46 12.15 14.91
C ARG A 45 6.93 12.17 14.55
N ALA A 46 7.80 12.05 15.55
CA ALA A 46 9.23 11.92 15.33
C ALA A 46 9.59 10.58 14.69
N ARG A 47 10.84 10.47 14.25
CA ARG A 47 11.43 9.18 13.89
C ARG A 47 11.34 8.23 15.08
N ARG A 48 11.04 6.96 14.82
CA ARG A 48 11.02 5.93 15.87
C ARG A 48 12.35 5.20 15.88
N GLU A 49 12.74 4.66 17.02
CA GLU A 49 13.77 3.63 17.08
C GLU A 49 13.10 2.27 16.84
N GLY A 50 13.69 1.46 15.98
CA GLY A 50 13.18 0.12 15.65
C GLY A 50 11.91 0.08 14.79
N GLY A 51 11.16 -1.01 14.94
CA GLY A 51 9.90 -1.28 14.25
C GLY A 51 10.10 -1.92 12.88
N TYR A 52 9.14 -1.73 11.97
CA TYR A 52 9.14 -2.38 10.65
C TYR A 52 10.46 -2.29 9.87
N GLY A 53 11.22 -1.19 9.99
CA GLY A 53 12.49 -1.07 9.28
C GLY A 53 13.56 -2.08 9.72
N THR A 54 13.53 -2.58 10.97
CA THR A 54 14.50 -3.57 11.44
C THR A 54 14.28 -4.94 10.84
N THR A 55 13.07 -5.22 10.35
CA THR A 55 12.76 -6.51 9.70
C THR A 55 13.17 -6.56 8.23
N LEU A 56 13.75 -5.46 7.71
CA LEU A 56 14.15 -5.35 6.31
C LEU A 56 15.65 -5.36 6.10
N HIS A 57 16.41 -4.56 6.86
CA HIS A 57 17.83 -4.36 6.58
C HIS A 57 18.71 -5.50 7.13
N ARG A 58 19.72 -5.93 6.36
CA ARG A 58 20.63 -7.04 6.72
C ARG A 58 21.37 -6.84 8.04
N ASP A 59 21.74 -5.60 8.36
CA ASP A 59 22.43 -5.28 9.63
C ASP A 59 21.52 -5.36 10.86
N TYR A 60 20.25 -5.76 10.68
CA TYR A 60 19.24 -5.96 11.73
C TYR A 60 18.64 -7.37 11.57
N ASP A 61 17.30 -7.49 11.62
CA ASP A 61 16.61 -8.78 11.52
C ASP A 61 16.20 -9.10 10.07
N GLY A 62 16.63 -8.31 9.09
CA GLY A 62 16.23 -8.46 7.69
C GLY A 62 17.29 -9.10 6.80
N GLU A 63 17.00 -9.14 5.51
CA GLU A 63 17.88 -9.75 4.50
C GLU A 63 18.29 -8.79 3.38
N PHE A 64 17.68 -7.60 3.32
CA PHE A 64 17.91 -6.63 2.25
C PHE A 64 19.02 -5.65 2.60
N GLU A 65 19.88 -5.35 1.64
CA GLU A 65 20.87 -4.29 1.74
C GLU A 65 20.38 -3.06 0.99
N TYR A 66 20.29 -1.92 1.67
CA TYR A 66 19.86 -0.65 1.06
C TYR A 66 20.45 0.55 1.79
N ASN A 67 20.53 1.69 1.10
CA ASN A 67 21.13 2.88 1.67
C ASN A 67 20.29 3.47 2.82
N LEU A 68 20.79 3.40 4.06
CA LEU A 68 20.10 3.91 5.26
C LEU A 68 20.02 5.45 5.32
N GLN A 69 20.80 6.18 4.52
CA GLN A 69 20.63 7.63 4.36
C GLN A 69 19.39 7.95 3.52
N TRP A 70 19.03 7.08 2.57
CA TRP A 70 17.84 7.25 1.73
C TRP A 70 16.59 6.66 2.37
N LYS A 71 16.73 5.56 3.11
CA LYS A 71 15.64 4.90 3.85
C LYS A 71 16.10 4.59 5.28
N PRO A 72 16.02 5.54 6.22
CA PRO A 72 16.37 5.28 7.61
C PRO A 72 15.48 4.19 8.20
N VAL A 73 16.06 3.32 9.03
CA VAL A 73 15.35 2.21 9.70
C VAL A 73 14.12 2.70 10.47
N GLY A 74 14.26 3.81 11.19
CA GLY A 74 13.18 4.45 11.95
C GLY A 74 12.15 5.22 11.11
N GLY A 75 12.34 5.27 9.80
CA GLY A 75 11.59 6.11 8.87
C GLY A 75 11.88 7.61 9.00
N PHE A 76 10.99 8.41 8.40
CA PHE A 76 11.07 9.87 8.42
C PHE A 76 10.06 10.49 9.40
N PRO A 77 10.34 11.70 9.92
CA PRO A 77 9.36 12.44 10.70
C PRO A 77 8.08 12.72 9.89
N VAL A 78 6.93 12.59 10.53
CA VAL A 78 5.64 12.95 9.93
C VAL A 78 5.31 14.39 10.29
N THR A 79 4.94 15.18 9.28
CA THR A 79 4.56 16.59 9.42
C THR A 79 3.05 16.80 9.27
N LEU A 80 2.54 17.93 9.78
CA LEU A 80 1.13 18.30 9.57
C LEU A 80 0.76 18.40 8.08
N GLY A 81 1.64 18.96 7.25
CA GLY A 81 1.43 19.05 5.81
C GLY A 81 1.32 17.67 5.17
N TRP A 82 2.14 16.71 5.59
CA TRP A 82 2.05 15.33 5.13
C TRP A 82 0.72 14.69 5.53
N VAL A 83 0.30 14.83 6.80
CA VAL A 83 -0.98 14.26 7.27
C VAL A 83 -2.14 14.85 6.48
N HIS A 84 -2.16 16.17 6.29
CA HIS A 84 -3.21 16.84 5.51
C HIS A 84 -3.26 16.36 4.06
N ALA A 85 -2.10 16.26 3.39
CA ALA A 85 -2.01 15.79 2.01
C ALA A 85 -2.51 14.34 1.87
N THR A 86 -2.07 13.45 2.76
CA THR A 86 -2.51 12.05 2.82
C THR A 86 -4.02 11.95 3.04
N ARG A 87 -4.58 12.67 4.02
CA ARG A 87 -6.03 12.67 4.29
C ARG A 87 -6.84 13.17 3.09
N ARG A 88 -6.36 14.21 2.41
CA ARG A 88 -7.02 14.72 1.20
C ARG A 88 -7.02 13.67 0.08
N GLY A 89 -5.91 12.97 -0.11
CA GLY A 89 -5.81 11.86 -1.07
C GLY A 89 -6.77 10.72 -0.75
N GLN A 90 -6.75 10.25 0.51
CA GLN A 90 -7.65 9.19 0.99
C GLN A 90 -9.12 9.59 0.86
N ALA A 91 -9.49 10.81 1.25
CA ALA A 91 -10.87 11.29 1.11
C ALA A 91 -11.33 11.36 -0.36
N ARG A 92 -10.43 11.64 -1.31
CA ARG A 92 -10.73 11.54 -2.75
C ARG A 92 -10.93 10.09 -3.15
N LEU A 93 -10.03 9.19 -2.74
CA LEU A 93 -10.13 7.76 -3.00
C LEU A 93 -11.43 7.17 -2.45
N HIS A 94 -11.83 7.53 -1.23
CA HIS A 94 -13.06 7.03 -0.59
C HIS A 94 -14.35 7.42 -1.34
N ARG A 95 -14.29 8.41 -2.24
CA ARG A 95 -15.40 8.76 -3.16
C ARG A 95 -15.37 7.97 -4.48
N GLY A 96 -14.42 7.06 -4.63
CA GLY A 96 -14.11 6.38 -5.88
C GLY A 96 -13.03 7.11 -6.68
N LEU A 97 -12.09 6.34 -7.19
CA LEU A 97 -11.06 6.79 -8.12
C LEU A 97 -11.06 5.85 -9.32
N ASP A 98 -11.47 6.33 -10.48
CA ASP A 98 -11.26 5.58 -11.71
C ASP A 98 -9.78 5.63 -12.09
N VAL A 99 -9.12 4.47 -12.09
CA VAL A 99 -7.72 4.31 -12.48
C VAL A 99 -7.58 3.94 -13.95
N GLY A 100 -8.68 3.69 -14.67
CA GLY A 100 -8.68 3.42 -16.12
C GLY A 100 -8.13 2.06 -16.54
N VAL A 101 -7.53 1.29 -15.62
CA VAL A 101 -6.88 0.00 -15.89
C VAL A 101 -7.29 -1.08 -14.88
N PRO A 102 -7.22 -2.38 -15.23
CA PRO A 102 -7.28 -3.45 -14.24
C PRO A 102 -6.20 -3.29 -13.18
N ASN A 103 -6.51 -3.67 -11.94
CA ASN A 103 -5.55 -3.59 -10.85
C ASN A 103 -5.48 -4.86 -10.00
N LEU A 104 -4.29 -5.15 -9.51
CA LEU A 104 -4.00 -6.17 -8.50
C LEU A 104 -3.63 -5.46 -7.20
N ILE A 105 -4.35 -5.76 -6.12
CA ILE A 105 -4.05 -5.28 -4.77
C ILE A 105 -3.56 -6.46 -3.94
N LEU A 106 -2.28 -6.44 -3.60
CA LEU A 106 -1.69 -7.38 -2.65
C LEU A 106 -1.71 -6.71 -1.28
N ARG A 107 -2.08 -7.45 -0.23
CA ARG A 107 -1.96 -7.00 1.16
C ARG A 107 -1.51 -8.15 2.05
N SER A 108 -0.92 -7.84 3.20
CA SER A 108 -0.87 -8.82 4.31
C SER A 108 -2.27 -9.27 4.69
N ASP A 109 -2.43 -10.51 5.16
CA ASP A 109 -3.70 -11.05 5.64
C ASP A 109 -4.11 -10.49 7.01
N HIS A 110 -3.15 -10.10 7.86
CA HIS A 110 -3.38 -9.59 9.21
C HIS A 110 -2.47 -8.41 9.59
N THR A 111 -2.90 -7.63 10.58
CA THR A 111 -2.14 -6.51 11.15
C THR A 111 -1.51 -6.93 12.47
N VAL A 112 -0.25 -6.55 12.67
CA VAL A 112 0.47 -6.71 13.94
C VAL A 112 0.75 -5.36 14.57
N ARG A 113 0.97 -5.33 15.89
CA ARG A 113 1.32 -4.08 16.57
C ARG A 113 2.74 -3.68 16.19
N GLY A 114 2.97 -2.39 15.89
CA GLY A 114 4.31 -1.90 15.52
C GLY A 114 5.39 -1.96 16.62
N ASN A 115 5.05 -2.43 17.82
CA ASN A 115 5.96 -2.73 18.93
C ASN A 115 5.90 -4.21 19.36
N ALA A 116 5.35 -5.09 18.52
CA ALA A 116 5.38 -6.52 18.74
C ALA A 116 6.83 -7.04 18.71
N ASP A 117 7.02 -8.29 19.14
CA ASP A 117 8.32 -8.95 19.02
C ASP A 117 8.77 -9.07 17.55
N PRO A 118 10.09 -9.24 17.31
CA PRO A 118 10.62 -9.35 15.95
C PRO A 118 9.96 -10.45 15.11
N ALA A 119 9.62 -11.60 15.69
CA ALA A 119 9.03 -12.70 14.93
C ALA A 119 7.63 -12.35 14.40
N ALA A 120 6.82 -11.65 15.20
CA ALA A 120 5.54 -11.11 14.78
C ALA A 120 5.71 -9.98 13.75
N LEU A 121 6.67 -9.06 13.93
CA LEU A 121 6.94 -8.00 12.94
C LEU A 121 7.41 -8.53 11.59
N GLN A 122 7.95 -9.76 11.55
CA GLN A 122 8.34 -10.44 10.32
C GLN A 122 7.15 -11.04 9.55
N ARG A 123 6.02 -11.24 10.22
CA ARG A 123 4.83 -11.96 9.76
C ARG A 123 3.58 -11.15 10.06
N GLY A 124 3.26 -10.20 9.20
CA GLY A 124 2.09 -9.32 9.36
C GLY A 124 2.39 -7.85 9.05
N ASP A 125 1.35 -7.08 8.76
CA ASP A 125 1.49 -5.65 8.51
C ASP A 125 1.61 -4.87 9.83
N ALA A 126 2.81 -4.34 10.10
CA ALA A 126 3.11 -3.54 11.29
C ALA A 126 2.88 -2.03 11.11
N VAL A 127 2.49 -1.61 9.90
CA VAL A 127 2.41 -0.19 9.49
C VAL A 127 0.97 0.22 9.22
N LEU A 128 0.19 -0.63 8.54
CA LEU A 128 -1.17 -0.39 8.13
C LEU A 128 -2.17 -1.33 8.81
N ASP A 129 -3.41 -0.82 8.91
CA ASP A 129 -4.56 -1.66 9.23
C ASP A 129 -5.06 -2.32 7.94
N VAL A 130 -4.92 -3.63 7.85
CA VAL A 130 -5.28 -4.37 6.65
C VAL A 130 -6.79 -4.42 6.41
N THR A 131 -7.61 -4.21 7.46
CA THR A 131 -9.06 -4.11 7.33
C THR A 131 -9.47 -2.82 6.60
N HIS A 132 -8.69 -1.74 6.75
CA HIS A 132 -8.89 -0.52 5.97
C HIS A 132 -8.55 -0.74 4.50
N ILE A 133 -7.52 -1.52 4.19
CA ILE A 133 -7.17 -1.88 2.81
C ILE A 133 -8.34 -2.65 2.19
N ALA A 134 -8.83 -3.70 2.86
CA ALA A 134 -9.97 -4.48 2.39
C ALA A 134 -11.23 -3.64 2.20
N ARG A 135 -11.53 -2.74 3.15
CA ARG A 135 -12.70 -1.85 3.10
C ARG A 135 -12.69 -0.92 1.89
N TRP A 136 -11.53 -0.34 1.58
CA TRP A 136 -11.42 0.73 0.58
C TRP A 136 -10.89 0.28 -0.77
N ALA A 137 -10.47 -0.98 -0.92
CA ALA A 137 -9.95 -1.53 -2.17
C ALA A 137 -10.96 -1.41 -3.33
N GLY A 138 -12.26 -1.59 -3.06
CA GLY A 138 -13.33 -1.42 -4.05
C GLY A 138 -13.51 0.02 -4.56
N CYS A 139 -12.86 1.00 -3.94
CA CYS A 139 -12.88 2.38 -4.44
C CYS A 139 -11.78 2.67 -5.48
N ILE A 140 -10.94 1.69 -5.81
CA ILE A 140 -9.87 1.81 -6.80
C ILE A 140 -10.31 1.14 -8.08
N GLY A 141 -10.83 1.93 -9.02
CA GLY A 141 -11.38 1.44 -10.27
C GLY A 141 -12.56 0.49 -10.08
N ASN A 142 -12.89 -0.21 -11.16
CA ASN A 142 -14.00 -1.16 -11.23
C ASN A 142 -13.55 -2.57 -11.67
N ARG A 143 -12.24 -2.80 -11.77
CA ARG A 143 -11.61 -4.04 -12.26
C ARG A 143 -10.46 -4.42 -11.35
N SER A 144 -10.78 -4.92 -10.16
CA SER A 144 -9.81 -5.12 -9.07
C SER A 144 -9.74 -6.57 -8.65
N THR A 145 -8.53 -7.11 -8.56
CA THR A 145 -8.22 -8.40 -7.93
C THR A 145 -7.55 -8.10 -6.59
N ILE A 146 -8.12 -8.56 -5.48
CA ILE A 146 -7.63 -8.24 -4.13
C ILE A 146 -7.21 -9.53 -3.44
N ILE A 147 -5.94 -9.65 -3.08
CA ILE A 147 -5.36 -10.89 -2.56
C ILE A 147 -4.67 -10.64 -1.22
N PRO A 148 -5.19 -11.21 -0.11
CA PRO A 148 -4.44 -11.30 1.13
C PRO A 148 -3.36 -12.39 1.02
N VAL A 149 -2.11 -12.02 1.29
CA VAL A 149 -0.97 -12.94 1.31
C VAL A 149 -0.69 -13.33 2.77
N PRO A 150 -0.78 -14.63 3.12
CA PRO A 150 -0.53 -15.10 4.48
C PRO A 150 0.85 -14.68 4.98
N ASP A 151 0.92 -14.18 6.21
CA ASP A 151 2.15 -13.75 6.88
C ASP A 151 2.97 -12.69 6.13
N ALA A 152 2.41 -12.04 5.10
CA ALA A 152 3.14 -10.98 4.42
C ALA A 152 3.35 -9.79 5.37
N LYS A 153 4.48 -9.11 5.21
CA LYS A 153 4.76 -7.84 5.87
C LYS A 153 3.91 -6.72 5.28
N HIS A 154 4.10 -5.52 5.81
CA HIS A 154 3.56 -4.30 5.20
C HIS A 154 3.90 -4.22 3.71
N ASP A 155 5.19 -4.17 3.34
CA ASP A 155 5.59 -4.32 1.94
C ASP A 155 5.60 -5.83 1.60
N VAL A 156 4.64 -6.27 0.78
CA VAL A 156 4.43 -7.69 0.49
C VAL A 156 5.64 -8.29 -0.21
N PHE A 157 6.23 -7.57 -1.16
CA PHE A 157 7.41 -8.04 -1.90
C PHE A 157 8.70 -8.03 -1.07
N LEU A 158 8.72 -7.35 0.08
CA LEU A 158 9.82 -7.42 1.05
C LEU A 158 9.53 -8.37 2.23
N SER A 159 8.53 -9.24 2.09
CA SER A 159 8.21 -10.26 3.10
C SER A 159 9.29 -11.35 3.16
N LEU A 160 9.16 -12.24 4.15
CA LEU A 160 9.97 -13.48 4.22
C LEU A 160 9.87 -14.29 2.92
N PRO A 161 10.84 -15.20 2.65
CA PRO A 161 10.89 -15.94 1.39
C PRO A 161 9.58 -16.60 0.98
N GLU A 162 8.86 -17.22 1.93
CA GLU A 162 7.63 -17.94 1.63
C GLU A 162 6.45 -17.00 1.26
N PRO A 163 6.03 -16.02 2.08
CA PRO A 163 5.02 -15.04 1.66
C PRO A 163 5.39 -14.29 0.38
N ARG A 164 6.68 -13.96 0.19
CA ARG A 164 7.16 -13.30 -1.03
C ARG A 164 6.98 -14.17 -2.26
N ARG A 165 7.31 -15.47 -2.18
CA ARG A 165 7.08 -16.44 -3.27
C ARG A 165 5.60 -16.59 -3.60
N ILE A 166 4.73 -16.60 -2.58
CA ILE A 166 3.27 -16.61 -2.76
C ILE A 166 2.81 -15.34 -3.50
N ALA A 167 3.31 -14.17 -3.10
CA ALA A 167 2.98 -12.90 -3.73
C ALA A 167 3.39 -12.84 -5.20
N TYR A 168 4.61 -13.28 -5.54
CA TYR A 168 5.05 -13.36 -6.94
C TYR A 168 4.19 -14.32 -7.75
N ARG A 169 3.84 -15.49 -7.22
CA ARG A 169 2.93 -16.42 -7.90
C ARG A 169 1.55 -15.78 -8.18
N HIS A 170 1.02 -14.99 -7.26
CA HIS A 170 -0.22 -14.26 -7.49
C HIS A 170 -0.07 -13.17 -8.55
N LEU A 171 1.05 -12.47 -8.58
CA LEU A 171 1.37 -11.49 -9.60
C LEU A 171 1.48 -12.15 -10.99
N ASP A 172 2.24 -13.25 -11.10
CA ASP A 172 2.44 -13.98 -12.35
C ASP A 172 1.10 -14.47 -12.90
N ASN A 173 0.29 -15.16 -12.08
CA ASN A 173 -1.03 -15.62 -12.48
C ASN A 173 -1.96 -14.48 -12.94
N TRP A 174 -1.87 -13.31 -12.30
CA TRP A 174 -2.66 -12.14 -12.69
C TRP A 174 -2.18 -11.57 -14.02
N LEU A 175 -0.86 -11.50 -14.25
CA LEU A 175 -0.27 -11.05 -15.51
C LEU A 175 -0.61 -12.00 -16.65
N ASP A 176 -0.48 -13.32 -16.46
CA ASP A 176 -0.81 -14.33 -17.46
C ASP A 176 -2.28 -14.22 -17.90
N HIS A 177 -3.19 -14.11 -16.93
CA HIS A 177 -4.60 -13.91 -17.22
C HIS A 177 -4.85 -12.56 -17.94
N TYR A 178 -4.23 -11.48 -17.48
CA TYR A 178 -4.39 -10.17 -18.09
C TYR A 178 -3.92 -10.17 -19.56
N LEU A 179 -2.74 -10.73 -19.83
CA LEU A 179 -2.18 -10.80 -21.18
C LEU A 179 -3.02 -11.70 -22.09
N SER A 180 -3.50 -12.84 -21.60
CA SER A 180 -4.37 -13.70 -22.41
C SER A 180 -5.66 -12.99 -22.84
N THR A 181 -6.26 -12.19 -21.96
CA THR A 181 -7.47 -11.43 -22.31
C THR A 181 -7.24 -10.34 -23.36
N LEU A 182 -6.04 -9.77 -23.43
CA LEU A 182 -5.69 -8.80 -24.47
C LEU A 182 -5.57 -9.46 -25.84
N ASP A 183 -4.95 -10.64 -25.89
CA ASP A 183 -4.77 -11.40 -27.13
C ASP A 183 -6.11 -11.84 -27.72
N ASP A 184 -7.04 -12.33 -26.88
CA ASP A 184 -8.40 -12.71 -27.30
C ASP A 184 -9.22 -11.53 -27.86
N THR A 185 -9.06 -10.34 -27.26
CA THR A 185 -9.76 -9.12 -27.70
C THR A 185 -9.22 -8.64 -29.04
N GLY A 186 -7.90 -8.74 -29.26
CA GLY A 186 -7.24 -8.41 -30.53
C GLY A 186 -7.62 -9.37 -31.66
N ALA A 187 -7.68 -10.68 -31.37
CA ALA A 187 -8.09 -11.70 -32.32
C ALA A 187 -9.56 -11.51 -32.76
N SER A 188 -10.47 -11.28 -31.81
CA SER A 188 -11.89 -11.07 -32.07
C SER A 188 -12.18 -9.83 -32.93
N ALA A 189 -11.40 -8.75 -32.77
CA ALA A 189 -11.53 -7.52 -33.58
C ALA A 189 -11.06 -7.71 -35.04
N SER A 190 -10.20 -8.71 -35.30
CA SER A 190 -9.66 -8.99 -36.63
C SER A 190 -10.59 -9.86 -37.50
N SER A 191 -11.39 -10.75 -36.88
CA SER A 191 -12.31 -11.66 -37.59
C SER A 191 -13.65 -11.03 -38.03
N GLY A 192 -13.97 -9.81 -37.57
CA GLY A 192 -15.23 -9.11 -37.91
C GLY A 192 -15.22 -8.30 -39.22
N LYS A 193 -14.15 -8.41 -40.02
CA LYS A 193 -14.02 -7.76 -41.34
C LYS A 193 -13.98 -8.83 -42.43
N GLY A 194 -15.12 -9.42 -42.74
CA GLY A 194 -15.31 -10.37 -43.83
C GLY A 194 -16.63 -10.11 -44.53
#